data_AF-A0A2R5LFI1-F1
#
_entry.id   AF-A0A2R5LFI1-F1
#
_cell.length_a   1.000
_cell.length_b   1.000
_cell.length_c   1.000
_cell.angle_alpha   90.00
_cell.angle_beta   90.00
_cell.angle_gamma   90.00
#
_symmetry.space_group_name_H-M   'P 1'
#
loop_
_entity.id
_entity.type
_entity.pdbx_description
1 polymer ?
#
loop_
_entity_poly.entity_id
_entity_poly.type
_entity_poly.pdbx_seq_one_letter_code
_entity_poly.pdbx_strand_id
1 'polypeptide(L)'
;MNPTFLDGLLVFFACLWSPTTATVPCIFNMCRGYSQIRIQGALLTCSRKCYPDDPVSCYQMEWEQEPCLNFDKADYGKCYGGVCYALDHYDRMAAEKAPNTTLPCAHGHDYLYNSRGPFACQFYCWHFPHPIANRPDGTLCLRPDTAIKGGCYWGSCYIGYQRRG
;
A
#
# COMPACT_ATOMS: atom_id res chain seq x y z
N MET A 1 -76.41 -5.39 -2.79
CA MET A 1 -75.95 -4.99 -1.44
C MET A 1 -74.94 -6.01 -0.96
N ASN A 2 -73.67 -5.62 -0.96
CA ASN A 2 -72.58 -6.01 -0.04
C ASN A 2 -71.25 -5.52 -0.65
N PRO A 3 -70.78 -4.31 -0.27
CA PRO A 3 -69.40 -3.92 -0.42
C PRO A 3 -68.68 -4.05 0.93
N THR A 4 -67.55 -4.75 0.95
CA THR A 4 -66.59 -4.70 2.06
C THR A 4 -65.19 -4.72 1.44
N PHE A 5 -64.52 -3.56 1.45
CA PHE A 5 -63.45 -3.19 2.40
C PHE A 5 -62.12 -3.84 1.98
N LEU A 6 -61.29 -3.20 1.15
CA LEU A 6 -60.27 -2.19 1.55
C LEU A 6 -59.57 -2.62 2.84
N ASP A 7 -58.50 -3.42 2.73
CA ASP A 7 -57.33 -3.38 3.61
C ASP A 7 -56.30 -4.42 3.14
N GLY A 8 -55.19 -3.95 2.59
CA GLY A 8 -54.11 -4.84 2.16
C GLY A 8 -52.96 -4.17 1.41
N LEU A 9 -52.76 -2.86 1.59
CA LEU A 9 -51.75 -2.10 0.85
C LEU A 9 -50.87 -1.25 1.78
N LEU A 10 -50.36 -1.80 2.88
CA LEU A 10 -49.43 -1.09 3.78
C LEU A 10 -48.40 -2.02 4.46
N VAL A 11 -47.78 -2.95 3.73
CA VAL A 11 -46.56 -3.64 4.22
C VAL A 11 -45.56 -3.87 3.07
N PHE A 12 -45.06 -2.80 2.45
CA PHE A 12 -43.97 -2.92 1.45
C PHE A 12 -42.86 -1.86 1.54
N PHE A 13 -42.87 -0.95 2.53
CA PHE A 13 -41.86 0.11 2.62
C PHE A 13 -41.27 0.29 4.04
N ALA A 14 -40.83 -0.79 4.69
CA ALA A 14 -40.19 -0.72 6.00
C ALA A 14 -38.78 -1.35 6.08
N CYS A 15 -38.11 -1.60 4.95
CA CYS A 15 -36.71 -2.11 4.94
C CYS A 15 -35.78 -1.39 3.95
N LEU A 16 -36.15 -0.21 3.44
CA LEU A 16 -35.30 0.56 2.50
C LEU A 16 -34.36 1.56 3.19
N TRP A 17 -34.30 1.56 4.52
CA TRP A 17 -33.38 2.37 5.30
C TRP A 17 -32.50 1.47 6.16
N SER A 18 -31.75 0.58 5.51
CA SER A 18 -30.44 0.27 6.09
C SER A 18 -29.67 1.58 6.02
N PRO A 19 -29.23 2.16 7.15
CA PRO A 19 -28.40 3.34 7.10
C PRO A 19 -27.20 2.95 6.24
N THR A 20 -27.07 3.61 5.09
CA THR A 20 -25.80 3.74 4.39
C THR A 20 -24.75 3.83 5.46
N THR A 21 -23.87 2.83 5.53
CA THR A 21 -22.66 2.87 6.32
C THR A 21 -22.01 4.18 5.93
N ALA A 22 -22.21 5.19 6.77
CA ALA A 22 -21.55 6.46 6.62
C ALA A 22 -20.09 6.09 6.77
N THR A 23 -19.41 5.99 5.64
CA THR A 23 -17.96 5.96 5.56
C THR A 23 -17.56 7.19 6.34
N VAL A 24 -17.14 6.99 7.59
CA VAL A 24 -16.68 8.07 8.46
C VAL A 24 -15.59 8.73 7.64
N PRO A 25 -15.82 9.93 7.08
CA PRO A 25 -14.82 10.53 6.24
C PRO A 25 -13.62 10.73 7.14
N CYS A 26 -12.42 10.70 6.58
CA CYS A 26 -11.15 10.91 7.25
C CYS A 26 -11.03 12.33 7.84
N ILE A 27 -12.00 12.77 8.65
CA ILE A 27 -12.19 14.13 9.16
C ILE A 27 -11.15 14.41 10.24
N PHE A 28 -10.76 13.39 11.00
CA PHE A 28 -9.70 13.47 11.98
C PHE A 28 -8.43 12.87 11.39
N ASN A 29 -7.64 13.72 10.75
CA ASN A 29 -6.36 13.50 10.08
C ASN A 29 -5.23 12.98 11.01
N MET A 30 -5.55 12.16 12.02
CA MET A 30 -4.63 11.63 13.01
C MET A 30 -4.06 10.30 12.56
N CYS A 31 -3.36 10.30 11.43
CA CYS A 31 -2.50 9.19 11.08
C CYS A 31 -1.42 9.10 12.15
N ARG A 32 -1.42 8.01 12.94
CA ARG A 32 -0.33 7.75 13.88
C ARG A 32 0.91 7.50 13.04
N GLY A 33 1.78 8.51 12.98
CA GLY A 33 2.93 8.51 12.07
C GLY A 33 3.86 7.34 12.38
N TYR A 34 3.82 6.32 11.54
CA TYR A 34 4.86 5.29 11.50
C TYR A 34 5.90 5.63 10.44
N SER A 35 7.10 5.07 10.60
CA SER A 35 8.27 5.40 9.78
C SER A 35 7.98 5.22 8.29
N GLN A 36 8.46 6.14 7.46
CA GLN A 36 8.43 5.99 6.01
C GLN A 36 9.51 5.01 5.57
N ILE A 37 9.21 4.21 4.54
CA ILE A 37 10.24 3.41 3.88
C ILE A 37 10.94 4.26 2.82
N ARG A 38 12.26 4.37 2.97
CA ARG A 38 13.14 5.10 2.05
C ARG A 38 14.27 4.21 1.56
N ILE A 39 14.63 4.38 0.30
CA ILE A 39 15.82 3.78 -0.30
C ILE A 39 16.66 4.91 -0.88
N GLN A 40 17.91 5.02 -0.39
CA GLN A 40 18.82 6.10 -0.77
C GLN A 40 18.21 7.51 -0.60
N GLY A 41 17.42 7.70 0.47
CA GLY A 41 16.75 8.97 0.79
C GLY A 41 15.43 9.23 0.05
N ALA A 42 15.12 8.47 -1.00
CA ALA A 42 13.87 8.59 -1.75
C ALA A 42 12.77 7.69 -1.17
N LEU A 43 11.54 8.20 -1.13
CA LEU A 43 10.35 7.47 -0.70
C LEU A 43 9.97 6.38 -1.71
N LEU A 44 9.53 5.22 -1.20
CA LEU A 44 8.93 4.18 -2.04
C LEU A 44 7.52 4.51 -2.51
N THR A 45 6.79 5.31 -1.73
CA THR A 45 5.44 5.78 -2.04
C THR A 45 5.27 7.19 -1.49
N CYS A 46 4.46 8.00 -2.17
CA CYS A 46 4.12 9.37 -1.77
C CYS A 46 2.85 9.44 -0.92
N SER A 47 2.27 8.29 -0.57
CA SER A 47 1.14 8.18 0.34
C SER A 47 1.27 6.93 1.21
N ARG A 48 0.81 7.02 2.45
CA ARG A 48 0.82 5.93 3.43
C ARG A 48 -0.57 5.75 4.03
N LYS A 49 -0.99 4.50 4.20
CA LYS A 49 -2.30 4.18 4.79
C LYS A 49 -2.22 4.35 6.30
N CYS A 50 -3.15 5.06 6.92
CA CYS A 50 -3.01 5.45 8.33
C CYS A 50 -3.25 4.29 9.30
N TYR A 51 -4.09 3.35 8.88
CA TYR A 51 -4.40 2.09 9.59
C TYR A 51 -4.30 0.94 8.58
N PRO A 52 -3.11 0.34 8.40
CA PRO A 52 -2.91 -0.82 7.53
C PRO A 52 -3.72 -2.06 7.94
N ASP A 53 -4.27 -2.08 9.16
CA ASP A 53 -5.14 -3.13 9.71
C ASP A 53 -6.63 -2.98 9.36
N ASP A 54 -7.03 -1.89 8.71
CA ASP A 54 -8.42 -1.66 8.32
C ASP A 54 -8.52 -1.59 6.78
N PRO A 55 -9.41 -2.37 6.12
CA PRO A 55 -9.60 -2.28 4.68
C PRO A 55 -10.10 -0.88 4.21
N VAL A 56 -10.90 -0.17 4.99
CA VAL A 56 -11.59 1.10 4.64
C VAL A 56 -10.81 2.34 5.12
N SER A 57 -9.53 2.18 5.45
CA SER A 57 -8.76 3.24 6.09
C SER A 57 -8.23 4.35 5.16
N CYS A 58 -7.97 5.50 5.77
CA CYS A 58 -7.49 6.75 5.19
C CYS A 58 -6.02 6.68 4.79
N TYR A 59 -5.57 7.66 3.99
CA TYR A 59 -4.17 7.84 3.67
C TYR A 59 -3.66 9.23 4.03
N GLN A 60 -2.39 9.28 4.39
CA GLN A 60 -1.63 10.51 4.53
C GLN A 60 -0.75 10.68 3.30
N MET A 61 -0.82 11.85 2.69
CA MET A 61 0.07 12.25 1.60
C MET A 61 1.39 12.78 2.18
N GLU A 62 2.47 12.47 1.48
CA GLU A 62 3.80 13.00 1.77
C GLU A 62 3.96 14.41 1.21
N TRP A 63 5.02 15.09 1.63
CA TRP A 63 5.24 16.49 1.30
C TRP A 63 5.44 16.67 -0.21
N GLU A 64 4.91 17.76 -0.76
CA GLU A 64 5.12 18.04 -2.19
C GLU A 64 6.61 18.15 -2.52
N GLN A 65 6.97 17.65 -3.71
CA GLN A 65 8.33 17.60 -4.24
C GLN A 65 9.31 16.75 -3.42
N GLU A 66 8.81 15.99 -2.44
CA GLU A 66 9.65 15.07 -1.70
C GLU A 66 10.21 13.98 -2.65
N PRO A 67 11.53 13.68 -2.61
CA PRO A 67 12.10 12.69 -3.51
C PRO A 67 11.44 11.33 -3.37
N CYS A 68 11.04 10.74 -4.49
CA CYS A 68 10.38 9.45 -4.55
C CYS A 68 10.88 8.60 -5.72
N LEU A 69 10.54 7.31 -5.68
CA LEU A 69 10.82 6.35 -6.75
C LEU A 69 9.53 6.00 -7.48
N ASN A 70 9.51 6.21 -8.79
CA ASN A 70 8.43 5.77 -9.67
C ASN A 70 8.81 4.38 -10.24
N PHE A 71 7.96 3.40 -9.95
CA PHE A 71 8.18 1.99 -10.29
C PHE A 71 7.46 1.54 -11.57
N ASP A 72 6.84 2.44 -12.32
CA ASP A 72 6.06 2.08 -13.51
C ASP A 72 6.91 1.40 -14.58
N LYS A 73 8.21 1.76 -14.65
CA LYS A 73 9.20 1.19 -15.56
C LYS A 73 10.36 0.47 -14.87
N ALA A 74 10.28 0.25 -13.55
CA ALA A 74 11.32 -0.46 -12.83
C ALA A 74 11.44 -1.92 -13.29
N ASP A 75 12.65 -2.48 -13.27
CA ASP A 75 12.90 -3.87 -13.61
C ASP A 75 12.40 -4.81 -12.52
N TYR A 76 12.13 -6.06 -12.90
CA TYR A 76 11.80 -7.12 -11.95
C TYR A 76 13.05 -7.65 -11.22
N GLY A 77 12.81 -8.16 -10.02
CA GLY A 77 13.78 -8.84 -9.21
C GLY A 77 13.14 -9.83 -8.23
N LYS A 78 13.96 -10.36 -7.33
CA LYS A 78 13.53 -11.18 -6.20
C LYS A 78 14.18 -10.70 -4.91
N CYS A 79 13.43 -10.84 -3.82
CA CYS A 79 13.90 -10.51 -2.49
C CYS A 79 14.94 -11.52 -1.99
N TYR A 80 16.04 -11.01 -1.43
CA TYR A 80 16.98 -11.79 -0.65
C TYR A 80 17.52 -10.93 0.51
N GLY A 81 17.31 -11.36 1.75
CA GLY A 81 17.73 -10.61 2.94
C GLY A 81 17.11 -9.20 3.04
N GLY A 82 15.93 -8.98 2.47
CA GLY A 82 15.27 -7.67 2.43
C GLY A 82 15.70 -6.73 1.31
N VAL A 83 16.55 -7.19 0.38
CA VAL A 83 16.99 -6.42 -0.80
C VAL A 83 16.41 -7.04 -2.08
N CYS A 84 15.97 -6.20 -3.01
CA CYS A 84 15.45 -6.64 -4.31
C CYS A 84 16.60 -6.76 -5.32
N TYR A 85 17.03 -7.99 -5.61
CA TYR A 85 18.10 -8.26 -6.56
C TYR A 85 17.58 -8.64 -7.94
N ALA A 86 18.39 -8.40 -8.97
CA ALA A 86 18.19 -8.99 -10.29
C ALA A 86 18.09 -10.53 -10.19
N LEU A 87 17.34 -11.16 -11.09
CA LEU A 87 17.03 -12.60 -11.00
C LEU A 87 18.29 -13.48 -10.99
N ASP A 88 19.27 -13.20 -11.85
CA ASP A 88 20.54 -13.92 -11.94
C ASP A 88 21.39 -13.78 -10.66
N HIS A 89 21.30 -12.63 -9.99
CA HIS A 89 22.00 -12.38 -8.75
C HIS A 89 21.31 -13.07 -7.58
N TYR A 90 19.97 -13.03 -7.55
CA TYR A 90 19.19 -13.81 -6.57
C TYR A 90 19.54 -15.29 -6.64
N ASP A 91 19.59 -15.89 -7.84
CA ASP A 91 19.86 -17.32 -7.99
C ASP A 91 21.24 -17.70 -7.45
N ARG A 92 22.25 -16.84 -7.63
CA ARG A 92 23.59 -17.01 -7.03
C ARG A 92 23.54 -16.95 -5.50
N MET A 93 22.90 -15.93 -4.94
CA MET A 93 22.76 -15.77 -3.48
C MET A 93 22.00 -16.94 -2.84
N ALA A 94 20.93 -17.40 -3.49
CA ALA A 94 20.11 -18.52 -3.03
C ALA A 94 20.85 -19.87 -3.11
N ALA A 95 21.82 -20.00 -4.03
CA ALA A 95 22.69 -21.18 -4.10
C ALA A 95 23.75 -21.20 -2.99
N GLU A 96 24.22 -20.03 -2.55
CA GLU A 96 25.22 -19.91 -1.47
C GLU A 96 24.60 -20.12 -0.08
N LYS A 97 23.39 -19.62 0.14
CA LYS A 97 22.70 -19.76 1.43
C LYS A 97 21.19 -19.88 1.24
N ALA A 98 20.61 -20.82 1.97
CA ALA A 98 19.18 -21.12 1.96
C ALA A 98 18.33 -19.84 2.16
N PRO A 99 17.40 -19.56 1.24
CA PRO A 99 16.47 -18.43 1.35
C PRO A 99 15.60 -18.51 2.61
N ASN A 100 15.41 -17.38 3.29
CA ASN A 100 14.44 -17.27 4.38
C ASN A 100 13.05 -16.96 3.83
N THR A 101 12.22 -17.99 3.67
CA THR A 101 10.85 -17.86 3.17
C THR A 101 9.81 -17.57 4.26
N THR A 102 10.23 -17.36 5.50
CA THR A 102 9.31 -17.09 6.62
C THR A 102 8.81 -15.65 6.57
N LEU A 103 7.49 -15.48 6.58
CA LEU A 103 6.86 -14.17 6.70
C LEU A 103 6.92 -13.71 8.18
N PRO A 104 7.59 -12.58 8.49
CA PRO A 104 7.81 -12.17 9.88
C PRO A 104 6.55 -11.64 10.57
N CYS A 105 5.57 -11.15 9.82
CA CYS A 105 4.31 -10.62 10.32
C CYS A 105 3.26 -10.58 9.20
N ALA A 106 1.98 -10.51 9.56
CA ALA A 106 0.92 -10.29 8.57
C ALA A 106 1.15 -8.97 7.81
N HIS A 107 0.98 -9.01 6.50
CA HIS A 107 1.13 -7.85 5.61
C HIS A 107 -0.02 -6.87 5.84
N GLY A 108 0.29 -5.61 6.15
CA GLY A 108 -0.72 -4.56 6.27
C GLY A 108 -1.16 -4.06 4.89
N HIS A 109 -2.39 -3.54 4.78
CA HIS A 109 -2.81 -2.84 3.58
C HIS A 109 -1.93 -1.59 3.37
N ASP A 110 -1.04 -1.62 2.37
CA ASP A 110 -0.11 -0.53 2.07
C ASP A 110 -0.17 -0.10 0.59
N TYR A 111 0.49 1.01 0.26
CA TYR A 111 0.63 1.50 -1.12
C TYR A 111 1.99 1.12 -1.73
N LEU A 112 2.63 0.06 -1.22
CA LEU A 112 3.97 -0.37 -1.65
C LEU A 112 3.91 -1.40 -2.77
N TYR A 113 2.95 -1.24 -3.69
CA TYR A 113 2.81 -2.09 -4.86
C TYR A 113 2.02 -1.37 -5.95
N ASN A 114 2.16 -1.83 -7.19
CA ASN A 114 1.27 -1.51 -8.31
C ASN A 114 0.84 -2.80 -9.02
N SER A 115 0.19 -2.69 -10.18
CA SER A 115 -0.23 -3.83 -10.99
C SER A 115 0.91 -4.74 -11.44
N ARG A 116 2.16 -4.28 -11.38
CA ARG A 116 3.35 -5.05 -11.74
C ARG A 116 3.93 -5.82 -10.55
N GLY A 117 3.67 -5.40 -9.32
CA GLY A 117 4.15 -6.08 -8.11
C GLY A 117 4.56 -5.13 -6.99
N PRO A 118 5.14 -5.65 -5.90
CA PRO A 118 5.54 -4.86 -4.75
C PRO A 118 6.81 -4.05 -5.05
N PHE A 119 6.88 -2.87 -4.45
CA PHE A 119 8.04 -1.98 -4.49
C PHE A 119 9.09 -2.47 -3.51
N ALA A 120 10.30 -2.74 -4.00
CA ALA A 120 11.37 -3.30 -3.17
C ALA A 120 10.95 -4.57 -2.41
N CYS A 121 11.60 -4.81 -1.27
CA CYS A 121 11.42 -6.00 -0.44
C CYS A 121 11.02 -5.67 1.00
N GLN A 122 10.45 -4.49 1.20
CA GLN A 122 10.01 -4.02 2.51
C GLN A 122 8.49 -3.80 2.50
N PHE A 123 7.86 -3.96 3.67
CA PHE A 123 6.44 -3.73 3.87
C PHE A 123 6.14 -3.32 5.30
N TYR A 124 4.93 -2.81 5.55
CA TYR A 124 4.46 -2.52 6.90
C TYR A 124 3.71 -3.70 7.49
N CYS A 125 4.07 -4.11 8.71
CA CYS A 125 3.29 -5.11 9.44
C CYS A 125 1.88 -4.59 9.75
N TRP A 126 0.90 -5.50 9.73
CA TRP A 126 -0.50 -5.23 10.03
C TRP A 126 -0.71 -4.58 11.40
N HIS A 127 -0.06 -5.09 12.44
CA HIS A 127 -0.28 -4.61 13.82
C HIS A 127 0.49 -3.32 14.13
N PHE A 128 -0.15 -2.41 14.86
CA PHE A 128 0.49 -1.23 15.43
C PHE A 128 1.72 -1.62 16.28
N PRO A 129 2.88 -0.95 16.17
CA PRO A 129 3.12 0.35 15.53
C PRO A 129 3.45 0.29 14.02
N HIS A 130 3.04 -0.77 13.33
CA HIS A 130 3.30 -1.02 11.91
C HIS A 130 4.81 -1.00 11.57
N PRO A 131 5.63 -1.81 12.28
CA PRO A 131 7.06 -1.85 12.00
C PRO A 131 7.31 -2.26 10.53
N ILE A 132 8.41 -1.73 9.99
CA ILE A 132 8.89 -2.11 8.66
C ILE A 132 9.54 -3.49 8.78
N ALA A 133 9.09 -4.42 7.96
CA ALA A 133 9.64 -5.77 7.88
C ALA A 133 10.06 -6.11 6.45
N ASN A 134 10.92 -7.13 6.34
CA ASN A 134 11.37 -7.64 5.05
C ASN A 134 10.42 -8.72 4.55
N ARG A 135 10.09 -8.64 3.25
CA ARG A 135 9.37 -9.70 2.55
C ARG A 135 10.21 -10.98 2.55
N PRO A 136 9.57 -12.16 2.53
CA PRO A 136 10.26 -13.44 2.40
C PRO A 136 11.17 -13.47 1.18
N ASP A 137 12.30 -14.16 1.30
CA ASP A 137 13.20 -14.37 0.19
C ASP A 137 12.49 -15.13 -0.94
N GLY A 138 12.81 -14.78 -2.19
CA GLY A 138 12.15 -15.31 -3.39
C GLY A 138 10.87 -14.56 -3.80
N THR A 139 10.34 -13.67 -2.95
CA THR A 139 9.22 -12.80 -3.34
C THR A 139 9.61 -11.94 -4.53
N LEU A 140 8.76 -11.91 -5.58
CA LEU A 140 8.95 -11.01 -6.71
C LEU A 140 8.85 -9.55 -6.25
N CYS A 141 9.71 -8.70 -6.79
CA CYS A 141 9.75 -7.28 -6.44
C CYS A 141 10.11 -6.42 -7.65
N LEU A 142 9.77 -5.13 -7.58
CA LEU A 142 10.24 -4.11 -8.49
C LEU A 142 11.48 -3.44 -7.91
N ARG A 143 12.53 -3.36 -8.72
CA ARG A 143 13.88 -2.95 -8.32
C ARG A 143 13.99 -1.44 -8.10
N PRO A 144 14.36 -0.99 -6.89
CA PRO A 144 14.50 0.44 -6.59
C PRO A 144 15.63 1.13 -7.36
N ASP A 145 16.70 0.40 -7.67
CA ASP A 145 17.87 0.94 -8.37
C ASP A 145 17.62 1.21 -9.85
N THR A 146 16.58 0.61 -10.44
CA THR A 146 16.14 0.84 -11.82
C THR A 146 14.86 1.69 -11.90
N ALA A 147 14.30 2.08 -10.74
CA ALA A 147 13.16 2.98 -10.66
C ALA A 147 13.53 4.41 -11.06
N ILE A 148 12.60 5.12 -11.69
CA ILE A 148 12.83 6.49 -12.13
C ILE A 148 12.65 7.42 -10.92
N LYS A 149 13.60 8.31 -10.68
CA LYS A 149 13.50 9.31 -9.61
C LYS A 149 12.48 10.39 -9.99
N GLY A 150 11.62 10.74 -9.04
CA GLY A 150 10.61 11.78 -9.18
C GLY A 150 10.43 12.59 -7.90
N GLY A 151 9.31 13.30 -7.83
CA GLY A 151 8.88 14.03 -6.66
C GLY A 151 7.41 13.79 -6.37
N CYS A 152 7.05 13.85 -5.09
CA CYS A 152 5.67 13.65 -4.66
C CYS A 152 4.75 14.78 -5.09
N TYR A 153 3.57 14.44 -5.60
CA TYR A 153 2.49 15.37 -5.91
C TYR A 153 1.16 14.62 -5.74
N TRP A 154 0.26 15.16 -4.91
CA TRP A 154 -1.06 14.54 -4.61
C TRP A 154 -1.00 13.04 -4.26
N GLY A 155 -0.04 12.65 -3.41
CA GLY A 155 0.08 11.27 -2.94
C GLY A 155 0.70 10.28 -3.93
N SER A 156 1.12 10.74 -5.13
CA SER A 156 1.74 9.93 -6.17
C SER A 156 3.14 10.45 -6.54
N CYS A 157 3.97 9.58 -7.12
CA CYS A 157 5.33 9.92 -7.53
C CYS A 157 5.40 10.32 -9.02
N TYR A 158 5.66 11.60 -9.29
CA TYR A 158 5.71 12.15 -10.65
C TYR A 158 7.15 12.34 -11.14
N ILE A 159 7.42 11.85 -12.35
CA ILE A 159 8.73 11.98 -13.02
C ILE A 159 8.95 13.44 -13.42
N GLY A 160 10.18 13.94 -13.26
CA GLY A 160 10.56 15.31 -13.64
C GLY A 160 10.24 16.38 -12.58
N TYR A 161 9.53 16.01 -11.51
CA TYR A 161 9.37 16.84 -10.32
C TYR A 161 10.62 16.68 -9.44
N GLN A 162 11.69 17.42 -9.73
CA GLN A 162 12.87 17.49 -8.84
C GLN A 162 12.93 18.87 -8.19
N ARG A 163 13.38 18.92 -6.92
CA ARG A 163 13.67 20.19 -6.24
C ARG A 163 14.61 20.99 -7.15
N ARG A 164 14.18 22.20 -7.54
CA ARG A 164 15.11 23.19 -8.05
C ARG A 164 16.10 23.47 -6.92
N GLY A 165 17.35 23.09 -7.13
CA GLY A 165 18.45 23.39 -6.21
C GLY A 165 18.65 24.89 -6.07
#